data_AF-A0A7C4RL40-F1
#
_entry.id   AF-A0A7C4RL40-F1
#
_cell.length_a   1.000
_cell.length_b   1.000
_cell.length_c   1.000
_cell.angle_alpha   90.00
_cell.angle_beta   90.00
_cell.angle_gamma   90.00
#
_symmetry.space_group_name_H-M   'P 1'
#
loop_
_entity.id
_entity.type
_entity.pdbx_description
1 polymer ?
#
loop_
_entity_poly.entity_id
_entity_poly.type
_entity_poly.pdbx_seq_one_letter_code
_entity_poly.pdbx_strand_id
1 'polypeptide(L)'
;MPTKSIVKDLSLPLTLKRSIEKTVETYPNEWIVIHEALQNAIDAIQRSGKSDGYIKVSMDLDSETVIVEDNGEGFPFDINLFGFGASNKDPSDYRISGEIGVGIKTVIASTKHFELWAIFIDETTGTLKKWHCVIPEGYKYLRELKDDIEINYDEPIEIGKEGTTGTIIKYSFPEDERRVLAFLRQIYNWYFSPMRIHDDLAEDLQGKFKLAIEHYFRTTGYAANINNLLDTYPTVPTQINISISSKADSLKLLPKEFKEIFNDKGVINVMFRNIYWNAEEAINRSKRPRPALIGYPTKTSFPGDGGFIGNYNANYVYVQRFTEWSEIQKLISNPRARPQPDPLDYKTFFEKYVAGIYLVVGSREALRKYLLDFPRPRFIAASGIPSAHDIQTPTDVGGLGWINNICFIVNIKQKLSYGKQTIKNPWLLRKIYDFFRDAFRTTLIHTAQCIAGKIPESAPTLVIAPTQIISRPDLNLPFSKIRKIPEEEIELVALFFELIGKGYIEEYEFWALSTREVYDGKALIHYEGVEINPPHSDKDLHNIEFKVHLSDLINDFETGRKRSSDLSLIIVWEDDFDKVYPTGHINYEVISAENSTLLTEYPIKHVKKALRDRSTGNEIPILEIKQVIENIMNSKVQ
;
A
#
# COMPACT_ATOMS: atom_id res chain seq x y z
N MET A 1 -35.48 27.08 -1.04
CA MET A 1 -34.24 26.63 -1.71
C MET A 1 -34.61 26.12 -3.08
N PRO A 2 -34.07 26.69 -4.17
CA PRO A 2 -34.04 26.03 -5.46
C PRO A 2 -33.46 24.61 -5.36
N THR A 3 -33.91 23.72 -6.25
CA THR A 3 -33.47 22.32 -6.32
C THR A 3 -32.92 22.02 -7.71
N LYS A 4 -31.81 21.29 -7.80
CA LYS A 4 -31.26 20.73 -9.05
C LYS A 4 -30.95 19.25 -8.90
N SER A 5 -30.94 18.53 -10.01
CA SER A 5 -30.46 17.15 -10.08
C SER A 5 -28.97 17.11 -10.40
N ILE A 6 -28.18 16.36 -9.63
CA ILE A 6 -26.74 16.21 -9.88
C ILE A 6 -26.48 15.39 -11.14
N VAL A 7 -27.21 14.30 -11.36
CA VAL A 7 -26.92 13.38 -12.46
C VAL A 7 -27.53 13.87 -13.77
N LYS A 8 -28.81 14.27 -13.78
CA LYS A 8 -29.49 14.72 -15.01
C LYS A 8 -29.10 16.14 -15.40
N ASP A 9 -28.99 17.07 -14.45
CA ASP A 9 -28.81 18.49 -14.81
C ASP A 9 -27.34 18.93 -14.84
N LEU A 10 -26.48 18.31 -14.01
CA LEU A 10 -25.12 18.84 -13.75
C LEU A 10 -23.98 17.96 -14.27
N SER A 11 -24.25 16.71 -14.66
CA SER A 11 -23.20 15.76 -15.04
C SER A 11 -23.05 15.61 -16.56
N LEU A 12 -21.82 15.34 -17.04
CA LEU A 12 -21.53 15.20 -18.47
C LEU A 12 -22.12 13.89 -19.06
N PRO A 13 -22.72 13.91 -20.25
CA PRO A 13 -23.43 12.75 -20.80
C PRO A 13 -22.48 11.64 -21.27
N LEU A 14 -22.33 10.57 -20.47
CA LEU A 14 -21.87 9.21 -20.85
C LEU A 14 -22.02 8.28 -19.64
N THR A 15 -22.70 7.12 -19.79
CA THR A 15 -22.86 6.00 -18.83
C THR A 15 -22.39 6.24 -17.38
N LEU A 16 -23.01 7.21 -16.70
CA LEU A 16 -22.55 7.77 -15.43
C LEU A 16 -22.71 6.79 -14.27
N LYS A 17 -23.86 6.14 -14.16
CA LYS A 17 -24.21 5.30 -13.01
C LYS A 17 -23.18 4.18 -12.76
N ARG A 18 -22.91 3.35 -13.77
CA ARG A 18 -21.90 2.27 -13.69
C ARG A 18 -20.48 2.79 -13.39
N SER A 19 -20.15 4.00 -13.84
CA SER A 19 -18.84 4.60 -13.55
C SER A 19 -18.74 5.04 -12.09
N ILE A 20 -19.81 5.63 -11.56
CA ILE A 20 -19.90 6.07 -10.16
C ILE A 20 -19.89 4.85 -9.24
N GLU A 21 -20.71 3.83 -9.52
CA GLU A 21 -20.74 2.56 -8.77
C GLU A 21 -19.35 1.94 -8.70
N LYS A 22 -18.70 1.74 -9.86
CA LYS A 22 -17.33 1.21 -9.91
C LYS A 22 -16.33 2.08 -9.15
N THR A 23 -16.50 3.40 -9.19
CA THR A 23 -15.62 4.33 -8.47
C THR A 23 -15.80 4.16 -6.97
N VAL A 24 -17.04 4.13 -6.47
CA VAL A 24 -17.35 3.96 -5.05
C VAL A 24 -16.91 2.58 -4.55
N GLU A 25 -17.15 1.52 -5.32
CA GLU A 25 -16.75 0.14 -5.00
C GLU A 25 -15.22 -0.04 -4.91
N THR A 26 -14.47 0.67 -5.75
CA THR A 26 -13.00 0.58 -5.78
C THR A 26 -12.30 1.55 -4.84
N TYR A 27 -13.03 2.52 -4.28
CA TYR A 27 -12.48 3.52 -3.38
C TYR A 27 -12.31 2.95 -1.98
N PRO A 28 -11.10 3.01 -1.39
CA PRO A 28 -10.91 2.55 -0.02
C PRO A 28 -11.74 3.40 0.94
N ASN A 29 -12.25 2.78 2.01
CA ASN A 29 -13.22 3.42 2.89
C ASN A 29 -12.72 4.73 3.50
N GLU A 30 -11.45 4.79 3.89
CA GLU A 30 -10.81 5.99 4.44
C GLU A 30 -10.85 7.21 3.48
N TRP A 31 -10.90 6.97 2.17
CA TRP A 31 -10.98 8.04 1.18
C TRP A 31 -12.33 8.70 1.17
N ILE A 32 -13.37 7.88 1.25
CA ILE A 32 -14.77 8.32 1.34
C ILE A 32 -15.02 8.98 2.70
N VAL A 33 -14.48 8.40 3.78
CA VAL A 33 -14.70 8.90 5.15
C VAL A 33 -14.01 10.23 5.40
N ILE A 34 -12.79 10.48 4.88
CA ILE A 34 -12.08 11.71 5.22
C ILE A 34 -11.14 12.25 4.15
N HIS A 35 -10.37 11.43 3.42
CA HIS A 35 -9.25 11.96 2.63
C HIS A 35 -9.70 12.89 1.50
N GLU A 36 -10.84 12.65 0.86
CA GLU A 36 -11.35 13.52 -0.22
C GLU A 36 -11.77 14.91 0.29
N ALA A 37 -12.48 14.96 1.43
CA ALA A 37 -12.86 16.23 2.04
C ALA A 37 -11.62 16.99 2.56
N LEU A 38 -10.68 16.28 3.19
CA LEU A 38 -9.44 16.85 3.70
C LEU A 38 -8.54 17.39 2.58
N GLN A 39 -8.44 16.69 1.46
CA GLN A 39 -7.70 17.15 0.29
C GLN A 39 -8.26 18.46 -0.25
N ASN A 40 -9.59 18.56 -0.41
CA ASN A 40 -10.22 19.77 -0.92
C ASN A 40 -10.01 20.96 0.03
N ALA A 41 -10.06 20.73 1.34
CA ALA A 41 -9.74 21.74 2.36
C ALA A 41 -8.29 22.23 2.24
N ILE A 42 -7.32 21.32 2.09
CA ILE A 42 -5.91 21.68 1.89
C ILE A 42 -5.75 22.48 0.60
N ASP A 43 -6.30 22.01 -0.52
CA ASP A 43 -6.22 22.69 -1.81
C ASP A 43 -6.82 24.11 -1.75
N ALA A 44 -7.95 24.28 -1.04
CA ALA A 44 -8.60 25.58 -0.85
C ALA A 44 -7.72 26.55 -0.05
N ILE A 45 -6.99 26.06 0.97
CA ILE A 45 -6.00 26.85 1.72
C ILE A 45 -4.80 27.23 0.83
N GLN A 46 -4.32 26.30 0.00
CA GLN A 46 -3.18 26.58 -0.89
C GLN A 46 -3.51 27.66 -1.93
N ARG A 47 -4.78 27.76 -2.36
CA ARG A 47 -5.23 28.78 -3.30
C ARG A 47 -5.62 30.10 -2.65
N SER A 48 -5.94 30.12 -1.35
CA SER A 48 -6.47 31.31 -0.69
C SER A 48 -5.47 32.46 -0.51
N GLY A 49 -4.19 32.26 -0.81
CA GLY A 49 -3.13 33.26 -0.60
C GLY A 49 -2.83 33.58 0.87
N LYS A 50 -3.29 32.74 1.81
CA LYS A 50 -3.06 32.92 3.25
C LYS A 50 -1.64 32.48 3.62
N SER A 51 -1.08 33.08 4.68
CA SER A 51 0.21 32.68 5.25
C SER A 51 0.11 31.40 6.06
N ASP A 52 -1.04 31.16 6.67
CA ASP A 52 -1.29 30.04 7.57
C ASP A 52 -2.69 29.44 7.34
N GLY A 53 -2.74 28.12 7.33
CA GLY A 53 -3.93 27.31 7.15
C GLY A 53 -4.41 26.68 8.45
N TYR A 54 -5.71 26.43 8.51
CA TYR A 54 -6.37 25.75 9.60
C TYR A 54 -7.44 24.81 9.06
N ILE A 55 -7.41 23.55 9.52
CA ILE A 55 -8.44 22.56 9.24
C ILE A 55 -8.88 21.92 10.55
N LYS A 56 -10.18 21.83 10.77
CA LYS A 56 -10.80 21.08 11.86
C LYS A 56 -11.63 19.94 11.29
N VAL A 57 -11.31 18.72 11.71
CA VAL A 57 -12.04 17.50 11.40
C VAL A 57 -12.72 17.03 12.69
N SER A 58 -14.03 16.80 12.65
CA SER A 58 -14.78 16.20 13.76
C SER A 58 -15.48 14.93 13.25
N MET A 59 -15.30 13.81 13.94
CA MET A 59 -15.92 12.52 13.61
C MET A 59 -16.73 12.03 14.80
N ASP A 60 -18.00 11.70 14.61
CA ASP A 60 -18.87 11.12 15.62
C ASP A 60 -19.22 9.68 15.23
N LEU A 61 -18.78 8.72 16.04
CA LEU A 61 -18.95 7.29 15.79
C LEU A 61 -20.39 6.82 16.01
N ASP A 62 -21.20 7.51 16.82
CA ASP A 62 -22.58 7.08 17.08
C ASP A 62 -23.52 7.55 15.98
N SER A 63 -23.32 8.79 15.52
CA SER A 63 -24.12 9.38 14.45
C SER A 63 -23.54 9.16 13.05
N GLU A 64 -22.43 8.41 12.93
CA GLU A 64 -21.69 8.17 11.68
C GLU A 64 -21.46 9.46 10.89
N THR A 65 -21.15 10.56 11.62
CA THR A 65 -21.06 11.91 11.06
C THR A 65 -19.62 12.38 11.02
N VAL A 66 -19.26 13.07 9.94
CA VAL A 66 -17.96 13.74 9.76
C VAL A 66 -18.21 15.20 9.41
N ILE A 67 -17.43 16.09 10.02
CA ILE A 67 -17.41 17.53 9.75
C ILE A 67 -15.98 17.92 9.41
N VAL A 68 -15.78 18.59 8.28
CA VAL A 68 -14.50 19.17 7.86
C VAL A 68 -14.70 20.67 7.67
N GLU A 69 -13.98 21.46 8.45
CA GLU A 69 -13.99 22.92 8.41
C GLU A 69 -12.59 23.41 8.05
N ASP A 70 -12.50 24.31 7.07
CA ASP A 70 -11.25 24.94 6.64
C ASP A 70 -11.37 26.47 6.60
N ASN A 71 -10.22 27.13 6.72
CA ASN A 71 -10.10 28.57 6.51
C ASN A 71 -9.55 28.88 5.11
N GLY A 72 -9.85 28.09 4.08
CA GLY A 72 -9.38 28.30 2.71
C GLY A 72 -10.10 29.46 2.02
N GLU A 73 -10.10 29.44 0.69
CA GLU A 73 -10.77 30.47 -0.14
C GLU A 73 -12.31 30.39 -0.11
N GLY A 74 -12.86 29.32 0.47
CA GLY A 74 -14.28 28.99 0.41
C GLY A 74 -14.65 28.18 -0.83
N PHE A 75 -15.83 27.58 -0.83
CA PHE A 75 -16.39 26.94 -2.03
C PHE A 75 -17.14 27.98 -2.87
N PRO A 76 -16.77 28.21 -4.14
CA PRO A 76 -17.42 29.21 -4.98
C PRO A 76 -18.86 28.82 -5.28
N PHE A 77 -19.75 29.80 -5.46
CA PHE A 77 -21.13 29.51 -5.90
C PHE A 77 -21.17 29.08 -7.37
N ASP A 78 -20.76 27.85 -7.64
CA ASP A 78 -20.94 27.16 -8.90
C ASP A 78 -21.48 25.76 -8.62
N ILE A 79 -22.81 25.64 -8.74
CA ILE A 79 -23.53 24.38 -8.51
C ILE A 79 -23.06 23.29 -9.47
N ASN A 80 -22.52 23.63 -10.65
CA ASN A 80 -22.01 22.63 -11.59
C ASN A 80 -20.81 21.86 -11.03
N LEU A 81 -20.08 22.40 -10.05
CA LEU A 81 -18.98 21.70 -9.40
C LEU A 81 -19.41 20.46 -8.61
N PHE A 82 -20.70 20.28 -8.32
CA PHE A 82 -21.24 19.03 -7.77
C PHE A 82 -21.47 17.95 -8.82
N GLY A 83 -21.55 18.34 -10.10
CA GLY A 83 -21.69 17.42 -11.22
C GLY A 83 -20.50 16.46 -11.36
N PHE A 84 -20.78 15.23 -11.77
CA PHE A 84 -19.74 14.24 -11.98
C PHE A 84 -18.85 14.62 -13.18
N GLY A 85 -17.53 14.66 -12.95
CA GLY A 85 -16.54 15.10 -13.93
C GLY A 85 -16.24 16.60 -13.89
N ALA A 86 -17.03 17.40 -13.18
CA ALA A 86 -16.79 18.83 -13.04
C ALA A 86 -15.69 19.13 -12.01
N SER A 87 -14.81 20.07 -12.34
CA SER A 87 -13.69 20.53 -11.51
C SER A 87 -13.29 21.94 -11.92
N ASN A 88 -12.94 22.80 -10.96
CA ASN A 88 -12.35 24.11 -11.19
C ASN A 88 -10.82 24.12 -11.03
N LYS A 89 -10.19 22.94 -10.89
CA LYS A 89 -8.75 22.84 -10.68
C LYS A 89 -8.00 23.12 -11.98
N ASP A 90 -7.04 24.05 -11.92
CA ASP A 90 -6.12 24.30 -13.02
C ASP A 90 -5.17 23.09 -13.19
N PRO A 91 -5.17 22.41 -14.35
CA PRO A 91 -4.27 21.30 -14.61
C PRO A 91 -2.78 21.69 -14.56
N SER A 92 -2.43 22.99 -14.60
CA SER A 92 -1.06 23.49 -14.54
C SER A 92 -0.54 23.80 -13.12
N ASP A 93 -1.40 23.92 -12.09
CA ASP A 93 -0.95 24.24 -10.73
C ASP A 93 -0.47 22.98 -9.98
N TYR A 94 0.82 22.89 -9.67
CA TYR A 94 1.45 21.74 -9.00
C TYR A 94 1.27 21.72 -7.48
N ARG A 95 0.72 22.78 -6.88
CA ARG A 95 0.40 22.85 -5.45
C ARG A 95 -0.92 22.15 -5.12
N ILE A 96 -1.77 21.97 -6.14
CA ILE A 96 -3.10 21.40 -6.02
C ILE A 96 -3.05 19.92 -6.35
N SER A 97 -3.74 19.13 -5.53
CA SER A 97 -3.81 17.69 -5.65
C SER A 97 -4.99 17.26 -6.54
N GLY A 98 -4.76 16.40 -7.52
CA GLY A 98 -5.81 15.84 -8.39
C GLY A 98 -6.23 16.71 -9.59
N GLU A 99 -6.57 16.05 -10.69
CA GLU A 99 -6.87 16.57 -12.05
C GLU A 99 -8.38 16.44 -12.57
N ILE A 100 -9.35 15.76 -11.91
CA ILE A 100 -10.72 15.31 -12.34
C ILE A 100 -11.54 15.35 -11.04
N GLY A 101 -12.70 16.03 -11.07
CA GLY A 101 -13.53 16.19 -9.90
C GLY A 101 -14.52 15.06 -9.71
N VAL A 102 -14.06 13.93 -9.18
CA VAL A 102 -14.91 12.78 -8.75
C VAL A 102 -14.98 12.61 -7.23
N GLY A 103 -13.94 13.01 -6.50
CA GLY A 103 -13.76 12.72 -5.08
C GLY A 103 -14.93 13.06 -4.17
N ILE A 104 -15.29 14.35 -4.08
CA ILE A 104 -16.42 14.80 -3.24
C ILE A 104 -17.76 14.19 -3.67
N LYS A 105 -17.89 13.79 -4.94
CA LYS A 105 -19.11 13.16 -5.45
C LYS A 105 -19.23 11.71 -5.01
N THR A 106 -18.12 11.00 -4.89
CA THR A 106 -18.08 9.68 -4.23
C THR A 106 -18.54 9.79 -2.79
N VAL A 107 -18.14 10.85 -2.06
CA VAL A 107 -18.62 11.13 -0.69
C VAL A 107 -20.13 11.40 -0.69
N ILE A 108 -20.61 12.29 -1.55
CA ILE A 108 -22.05 12.60 -1.68
C ILE A 108 -22.86 11.32 -1.99
N ALA A 109 -22.43 10.55 -2.98
CA ALA A 109 -23.09 9.31 -3.38
C ALA A 109 -23.06 8.21 -2.30
N SER A 110 -22.23 8.36 -1.25
CA SER A 110 -22.14 7.39 -0.15
C SER A 110 -22.88 7.84 1.13
N THR A 111 -23.46 9.04 1.16
CA THR A 111 -23.95 9.66 2.40
C THR A 111 -25.48 9.68 2.49
N LYS A 112 -25.99 9.54 3.72
CA LYS A 112 -27.40 9.74 4.10
C LYS A 112 -27.76 11.22 4.09
N HIS A 113 -26.82 12.07 4.46
CA HIS A 113 -26.99 13.51 4.49
C HIS A 113 -25.65 14.18 4.21
N PHE A 114 -25.63 15.20 3.36
CA PHE A 114 -24.48 16.03 3.09
C PHE A 114 -24.90 17.49 3.10
N GLU A 115 -24.09 18.34 3.72
CA GLU A 115 -24.36 19.74 3.95
C GLU A 115 -23.07 20.53 3.76
N LEU A 116 -23.13 21.65 3.05
CA LEU A 116 -22.00 22.53 2.80
C LEU A 116 -22.38 23.97 3.11
N TRP A 117 -21.54 24.66 3.88
CA TRP A 117 -21.57 26.11 4.05
C TRP A 117 -20.25 26.67 3.56
N ALA A 118 -20.31 27.76 2.82
CA ALA A 118 -19.11 28.43 2.35
C ALA A 118 -19.22 29.94 2.48
N ILE A 119 -18.10 30.56 2.86
CA ILE A 119 -17.87 31.99 2.77
C ILE A 119 -16.73 32.18 1.76
N PHE A 120 -17.00 32.87 0.66
CA PHE A 120 -16.07 33.07 -0.45
C PHE A 120 -16.07 34.53 -0.91
N ILE A 121 -15.03 34.94 -1.62
CA ILE A 121 -14.97 36.25 -2.28
C ILE A 121 -15.58 36.10 -3.68
N ASP A 122 -16.62 36.88 -3.98
CA ASP A 122 -17.19 36.94 -5.31
C ASP A 122 -16.22 37.70 -6.24
N GLU A 123 -15.69 37.03 -7.27
CA GLU A 123 -14.67 37.60 -8.14
C GLU A 123 -15.15 38.81 -8.95
N THR A 124 -16.46 38.93 -9.19
CA THR A 124 -17.03 40.03 -9.98
C THR A 124 -17.15 41.30 -9.15
N THR A 125 -17.52 41.15 -7.88
CA THR A 125 -17.84 42.28 -6.98
C THR A 125 -16.74 42.55 -5.95
N GLY A 126 -15.86 41.59 -5.70
CA GLY A 126 -14.86 41.62 -4.64
C GLY A 126 -15.46 41.57 -3.22
N THR A 127 -16.76 41.28 -3.07
CA THR A 127 -17.44 41.22 -1.76
C THR A 127 -17.47 39.79 -1.24
N LEU A 128 -17.53 39.64 0.10
CA LEU A 128 -17.73 38.36 0.74
C LEU A 128 -19.20 37.95 0.60
N LYS A 129 -19.40 36.74 0.12
CA LYS A 129 -20.71 36.11 0.06
C LYS A 129 -20.70 34.80 0.84
N LYS A 130 -21.84 34.48 1.44
CA LYS A 130 -22.09 33.17 2.02
C LYS A 130 -23.19 32.46 1.26
N TRP A 131 -23.05 31.15 1.13
CA TRP A 131 -24.08 30.30 0.57
C TRP A 131 -24.05 28.92 1.23
N HIS A 132 -25.10 28.16 1.01
CA HIS A 132 -25.35 26.91 1.69
C HIS A 132 -26.08 25.93 0.78
N CYS A 133 -25.74 24.64 0.87
CA CYS A 133 -26.50 23.58 0.21
C CYS A 133 -26.63 22.32 1.06
N VAL A 134 -27.70 21.56 0.78
CA VAL A 134 -28.05 20.29 1.39
C VAL A 134 -28.34 19.27 0.30
N ILE A 135 -27.72 18.10 0.42
CA ILE A 135 -27.91 16.96 -0.46
C ILE A 135 -28.38 15.77 0.40
N PRO A 136 -29.69 15.50 0.46
CA PRO A 136 -30.23 14.39 1.24
C PRO A 136 -30.15 13.07 0.46
N GLU A 137 -29.82 11.99 1.18
CA GLU A 137 -29.95 10.60 0.74
C GLU A 137 -29.18 10.22 -0.54
N GLY A 138 -27.97 10.75 -0.73
CA GLY A 138 -27.13 10.43 -1.90
C GLY A 138 -26.87 8.93 -2.07
N TYR A 139 -26.71 8.18 -0.96
CA TYR A 139 -26.56 6.71 -0.96
C TYR A 139 -27.70 5.94 -1.64
N LYS A 140 -28.92 6.50 -1.68
CA LYS A 140 -30.06 5.84 -2.32
C LYS A 140 -29.88 5.71 -3.83
N TYR A 141 -29.09 6.58 -4.46
CA TYR A 141 -28.78 6.49 -5.89
C TYR A 141 -27.99 5.22 -6.22
N LEU A 142 -26.98 4.88 -5.42
CA LEU A 142 -26.19 3.67 -5.58
C LEU A 142 -26.96 2.39 -5.25
N ARG A 143 -27.93 2.48 -4.33
CA ARG A 143 -28.82 1.36 -3.98
C ARG A 143 -30.00 1.20 -4.93
N GLU A 144 -30.04 1.96 -6.02
CA GLU A 144 -31.14 1.97 -6.99
C GLU A 144 -32.52 2.32 -6.38
N LEU A 145 -32.50 3.03 -5.25
CA LEU A 145 -33.70 3.50 -4.56
C LEU A 145 -34.15 4.89 -5.05
N LYS A 146 -33.28 5.58 -5.81
CA LYS A 146 -33.56 6.83 -6.51
C LYS A 146 -32.87 6.85 -7.87
N ASP A 147 -33.50 7.49 -8.84
CA ASP A 147 -32.94 7.69 -10.20
C ASP A 147 -31.90 8.83 -10.25
N ASP A 148 -31.76 9.60 -9.17
CA ASP A 148 -30.91 10.79 -9.13
C ASP A 148 -30.53 11.22 -7.71
N ILE A 149 -29.66 12.22 -7.61
CA ILE A 149 -29.26 12.91 -6.38
C ILE A 149 -29.70 14.37 -6.47
N GLU A 150 -30.51 14.83 -5.52
CA GLU A 150 -31.05 16.20 -5.50
C GLU A 150 -30.19 17.11 -4.62
N ILE A 151 -29.87 18.30 -5.11
CA ILE A 151 -29.21 19.37 -4.34
C ILE A 151 -30.19 20.52 -4.10
N ASN A 152 -30.40 20.85 -2.83
CA ASN A 152 -31.14 22.04 -2.40
C ASN A 152 -30.13 23.12 -1.98
N TYR A 153 -30.27 24.34 -2.45
CA TYR A 153 -29.31 25.41 -2.14
C TYR A 153 -29.97 26.75 -1.88
N ASP A 154 -29.24 27.64 -1.21
CA ASP A 154 -29.59 29.05 -1.03
C ASP A 154 -28.80 29.90 -2.05
N GLU A 155 -29.41 30.97 -2.56
CA GLU A 155 -28.69 31.96 -3.35
C GLU A 155 -27.63 32.68 -2.48
N PRO A 156 -26.48 33.09 -3.05
CA PRO A 156 -25.44 33.75 -2.29
C PRO A 156 -25.91 35.07 -1.67
N ILE A 157 -25.64 35.23 -0.37
CA ILE A 157 -25.95 36.45 0.38
C ILE A 157 -24.67 37.22 0.63
N GLU A 158 -24.62 38.49 0.23
CA GLU A 158 -23.51 39.39 0.57
C GLU A 158 -23.47 39.65 2.08
N ILE A 159 -22.28 39.52 2.68
CA ILE A 159 -22.05 39.70 4.11
C ILE A 159 -21.04 40.80 4.44
N GLY A 160 -20.56 41.54 3.42
CA GLY A 160 -19.66 42.68 3.57
C GLY A 160 -18.33 42.52 2.82
N LYS A 161 -17.32 43.31 3.19
CA LYS A 161 -15.96 43.27 2.62
C LYS A 161 -14.90 42.76 3.58
N GLU A 162 -15.22 42.67 4.86
CA GLU A 162 -14.33 42.21 5.92
C GLU A 162 -14.86 40.89 6.48
N GLY A 163 -13.95 39.95 6.72
CA GLY A 163 -14.28 38.62 7.22
C GLY A 163 -13.30 37.56 6.75
N THR A 164 -13.54 36.32 7.17
CA THR A 164 -12.72 35.16 6.82
C THR A 164 -13.47 34.28 5.83
N THR A 165 -12.82 33.95 4.72
CA THR A 165 -13.26 32.88 3.83
C THR A 165 -13.01 31.50 4.44
N GLY A 166 -13.79 30.51 4.01
CA GLY A 166 -13.67 29.13 4.45
C GLY A 166 -14.86 28.26 4.02
N THR A 167 -14.72 26.96 4.21
CA THR A 167 -15.77 25.97 3.92
C THR A 167 -16.00 25.09 5.14
N ILE A 168 -17.26 24.76 5.40
CA ILE A 168 -17.66 23.72 6.34
C ILE A 168 -18.44 22.69 5.54
N ILE A 169 -18.00 21.44 5.58
CA ILE A 169 -18.73 20.31 5.00
C ILE A 169 -19.08 19.36 6.14
N LYS A 170 -20.35 19.00 6.24
CA LYS A 170 -20.87 18.01 7.18
C LYS A 170 -21.57 16.91 6.42
N TYR A 171 -21.27 15.66 6.75
CA TYR A 171 -21.96 14.52 6.15
C TYR A 171 -22.11 13.37 7.12
N SER A 172 -23.15 12.56 6.91
CA SER A 172 -23.39 11.34 7.68
C SER A 172 -23.64 10.14 6.77
N PHE A 173 -23.17 8.97 7.21
CA PHE A 173 -23.33 7.73 6.47
C PHE A 173 -24.57 6.95 6.93
N PRO A 174 -25.10 6.03 6.11
CA PRO A 174 -26.11 5.06 6.55
C PRO A 174 -25.60 4.25 7.75
N GLU A 175 -26.44 4.11 8.79
CA GLU A 175 -26.07 3.47 10.06
C GLU A 175 -25.70 1.99 9.91
N ASP A 176 -26.19 1.33 8.87
CA ASP A 176 -25.90 -0.05 8.49
C ASP A 176 -24.49 -0.23 7.90
N GLU A 177 -23.89 0.83 7.34
CA GLU A 177 -22.55 0.74 6.72
C GLU A 177 -21.40 0.93 7.71
N ARG A 178 -21.64 1.62 8.83
CA ARG A 178 -20.65 1.83 9.93
C ARG A 178 -19.26 2.28 9.44
N ARG A 179 -19.21 3.16 8.44
CA ARG A 179 -17.97 3.53 7.74
C ARG A 179 -16.97 4.24 8.64
N VAL A 180 -17.42 5.16 9.50
CA VAL A 180 -16.55 5.92 10.40
C VAL A 180 -15.97 4.98 11.45
N LEU A 181 -16.79 4.07 11.99
CA LEU A 181 -16.36 3.03 12.92
C LEU A 181 -15.34 2.08 12.28
N ALA A 182 -15.58 1.63 11.05
CA ALA A 182 -14.68 0.75 10.30
C ALA A 182 -13.34 1.42 10.04
N PHE A 183 -13.34 2.70 9.65
CA PHE A 183 -12.12 3.50 9.49
C PHE A 183 -11.30 3.56 10.79
N LEU A 184 -11.94 3.81 11.93
CA LEU A 184 -11.24 3.86 13.21
C LEU A 184 -10.65 2.50 13.62
N ARG A 185 -11.38 1.42 13.36
CA ARG A 185 -10.92 0.05 13.60
C ARG A 185 -9.71 -0.29 12.72
N GLN A 186 -9.67 0.19 11.48
CA GLN A 186 -8.54 0.02 10.57
C GLN A 186 -7.27 0.68 11.12
N ILE A 187 -7.35 1.93 11.59
CA ILE A 187 -6.21 2.61 12.25
C ILE A 187 -5.73 1.81 13.46
N TYR A 188 -6.66 1.33 14.29
CA TYR A 188 -6.32 0.49 15.44
C TYR A 188 -5.58 -0.78 15.02
N ASN A 189 -6.07 -1.50 14.01
CA ASN A 189 -5.46 -2.75 13.55
C ASN A 189 -4.07 -2.52 12.95
N TRP A 190 -3.88 -1.43 12.19
CA TRP A 190 -2.61 -1.13 11.53
C TRP A 190 -1.53 -0.62 12.48
N TYR A 191 -1.89 0.24 13.45
CA TYR A 191 -0.90 0.98 14.24
C TYR A 191 -0.94 0.67 15.74
N PHE A 192 -2.04 0.14 16.26
CA PHE A 192 -2.23 -0.01 17.71
C PHE A 192 -2.18 -1.46 18.19
N SER A 193 -2.64 -2.42 17.39
CA SER A 193 -2.59 -3.86 17.70
C SER A 193 -1.22 -4.46 17.32
N PRO A 194 -0.45 -5.13 18.20
CA PRO A 194 -0.36 -5.10 19.67
C PRO A 194 0.77 -4.14 20.13
N MET A 195 0.44 -3.02 20.77
CA MET A 195 1.39 -2.08 21.40
C MET A 195 2.64 -1.73 20.56
N ARG A 196 2.47 -1.54 19.24
CA ARG A 196 3.57 -1.15 18.33
C ARG A 196 4.21 0.19 18.71
N ILE A 197 3.45 1.04 19.40
CA ILE A 197 3.89 2.34 19.89
C ILE A 197 4.55 2.14 21.26
N HIS A 198 5.86 2.37 21.26
CA HIS A 198 6.72 2.23 22.44
C HIS A 198 6.37 3.25 23.53
N ASP A 199 6.48 2.85 24.81
CA ASP A 199 6.11 3.68 25.98
C ASP A 199 6.88 5.01 26.06
N ASP A 200 8.14 5.01 25.61
CA ASP A 200 8.94 6.23 25.49
C ASP A 200 8.28 7.33 24.61
N LEU A 201 7.42 6.99 23.65
CA LEU A 201 6.70 7.97 22.82
C LEU A 201 5.36 8.37 23.42
N ALA A 202 4.67 7.44 24.08
CA ALA A 202 3.42 7.69 24.79
C ALA A 202 3.19 6.59 25.84
N GLU A 203 2.90 6.99 27.09
CA GLU A 203 2.74 6.05 28.21
C GLU A 203 1.37 5.37 28.24
N ASP A 204 0.29 6.16 28.22
CA ASP A 204 -1.07 5.64 28.34
C ASP A 204 -1.69 5.24 26.98
N LEU A 205 -2.72 4.38 27.04
CA LEU A 205 -3.40 3.86 25.85
C LEU A 205 -4.00 4.99 24.98
N GLN A 206 -4.51 6.06 25.60
CA GLN A 206 -5.07 7.19 24.86
C GLN A 206 -3.98 7.95 24.11
N GLY A 207 -2.84 8.21 24.73
CA GLY A 207 -1.67 8.87 24.14
C GLY A 207 -1.10 8.07 22.99
N LYS A 208 -0.98 6.75 23.16
CA LYS A 208 -0.56 5.85 22.07
C LYS A 208 -1.54 5.92 20.90
N PHE A 209 -2.84 5.89 21.17
CA PHE A 209 -3.83 5.95 20.09
C PHE A 209 -3.87 7.31 19.38
N LYS A 210 -3.70 8.42 20.12
CA LYS A 210 -3.52 9.76 19.52
C LYS A 210 -2.33 9.80 18.57
N LEU A 211 -1.22 9.18 18.97
CA LEU A 211 -0.03 9.08 18.13
C LEU A 211 -0.26 8.21 16.90
N ALA A 212 -1.01 7.12 17.02
CA ALA A 212 -1.42 6.28 15.89
C ALA A 212 -2.24 7.07 14.85
N ILE A 213 -3.21 7.86 15.31
CA ILE A 213 -4.02 8.74 14.44
C ILE A 213 -3.12 9.78 13.76
N GLU A 214 -2.29 10.50 14.52
CA GLU A 214 -1.36 11.49 13.96
C GLU A 214 -0.48 10.86 12.88
N HIS A 215 0.14 9.73 13.20
CA HIS A 215 1.03 9.02 12.30
C HIS A 215 0.32 8.56 11.03
N TYR A 216 -0.88 7.99 11.15
CA TYR A 216 -1.68 7.58 10.01
C TYR A 216 -1.89 8.74 9.02
N PHE A 217 -2.39 9.87 9.52
CA PHE A 217 -2.67 11.04 8.68
C PHE A 217 -1.39 11.64 8.09
N ARG A 218 -0.27 11.65 8.84
CA ARG A 218 1.02 12.18 8.38
C ARG A 218 1.81 11.24 7.46
N THR A 219 1.31 10.03 7.19
CA THR A 219 2.04 9.05 6.36
C THR A 219 1.22 8.44 5.22
N THR A 220 -0.10 8.40 5.33
CA THR A 220 -0.97 7.66 4.38
C THR A 220 -1.92 8.57 3.61
N GLY A 221 -2.33 9.70 4.21
CA GLY A 221 -3.33 10.61 3.67
C GLY A 221 -2.77 11.89 3.04
N TYR A 222 -3.66 12.72 2.52
CA TYR A 222 -3.33 14.08 2.03
C TYR A 222 -2.90 15.04 3.14
N ALA A 223 -3.11 14.66 4.41
CA ALA A 223 -2.56 15.38 5.55
C ALA A 223 -1.03 15.29 5.62
N ALA A 224 -0.41 14.33 4.93
CA ALA A 224 1.02 14.19 4.79
C ALA A 224 1.54 15.15 3.71
N ASN A 225 2.68 15.78 3.98
CA ASN A 225 3.30 16.68 3.02
C ASN A 225 4.83 16.57 3.06
N ILE A 226 5.39 15.88 2.06
CA ILE A 226 6.83 15.68 1.92
C ILE A 226 7.52 16.95 1.42
N ASN A 227 6.85 17.84 0.67
CA ASN A 227 7.40 19.16 0.31
C ASN A 227 7.76 19.96 1.56
N ASN A 228 6.84 20.01 2.53
CA ASN A 228 7.07 20.68 3.81
C ASN A 228 8.12 19.97 4.68
N LEU A 229 8.27 18.65 4.55
CA LEU A 229 9.35 17.91 5.24
C LEU A 229 10.72 18.24 4.68
N LEU A 230 10.83 18.35 3.36
CA LEU A 230 12.06 18.60 2.63
C LEU A 230 12.40 20.09 2.52
N ASP A 231 11.48 20.98 2.90
CA ASP A 231 11.55 22.42 2.64
C ASP A 231 11.72 22.74 1.15
N THR A 232 11.00 21.99 0.31
CA THR A 232 11.04 22.14 -1.16
C THR A 232 9.65 22.45 -1.67
N TYR A 233 9.49 23.54 -2.42
CA TYR A 233 8.17 24.03 -2.85
C TYR A 233 7.18 24.09 -1.67
N PRO A 234 7.54 24.79 -0.57
CA PRO A 234 6.75 24.79 0.65
C PRO A 234 5.32 25.24 0.35
N THR A 235 4.39 24.48 0.90
CA THR A 235 2.96 24.80 0.86
C THR A 235 2.61 25.66 2.07
N VAL A 236 1.45 26.32 2.06
CA VAL A 236 0.94 27.09 3.19
C VAL A 236 0.92 26.19 4.44
N PRO A 237 1.70 26.53 5.50
CA PRO A 237 1.71 25.76 6.74
C PRO A 237 0.29 25.63 7.28
N THR A 238 -0.21 24.40 7.37
CA THR A 238 -1.60 24.14 7.76
C THR A 238 -1.64 23.34 9.04
N GLN A 239 -2.31 23.85 10.07
CA GLN A 239 -2.60 23.09 11.28
C GLN A 239 -3.88 22.27 11.09
N ILE A 240 -3.82 20.98 11.43
CA ILE A 240 -4.93 20.04 11.32
C ILE A 240 -5.31 19.56 12.72
N ASN A 241 -6.55 19.80 13.09
CA ASN A 241 -7.15 19.38 14.36
C ASN A 241 -8.17 18.29 14.10
N ILE A 242 -7.96 17.09 14.64
CA ILE A 242 -8.87 15.95 14.51
C ILE A 242 -9.50 15.68 15.86
N SER A 243 -10.83 15.69 15.91
CA SER A 243 -11.64 15.33 17.08
C SER A 243 -12.49 14.11 16.74
N ILE A 244 -12.43 13.08 17.57
CA ILE A 244 -13.24 11.86 17.40
C ILE A 244 -14.04 11.66 18.68
N SER A 245 -15.37 11.62 18.56
CA SER A 245 -16.29 11.41 19.68
C SER A 245 -17.02 10.08 19.58
N SER A 246 -17.29 9.46 20.72
CA SER A 246 -18.05 8.21 20.83
C SER A 246 -18.74 8.11 22.18
N LYS A 247 -19.98 7.61 22.18
CA LYS A 247 -20.80 7.28 23.35
C LYS A 247 -20.73 5.78 23.61
N ALA A 248 -21.42 5.35 24.67
CA ALA A 248 -21.34 3.98 25.17
C ALA A 248 -21.76 2.90 24.15
N ASP A 249 -22.60 3.20 23.17
CA ASP A 249 -23.14 2.19 22.24
C ASP A 249 -22.13 1.81 21.15
N SER A 250 -21.54 2.77 20.42
CA SER A 250 -20.50 2.46 19.44
C SER A 250 -19.24 1.84 20.06
N LEU A 251 -18.93 2.17 21.33
CA LEU A 251 -17.83 1.54 22.07
C LEU A 251 -18.04 0.04 22.33
N LYS A 252 -19.29 -0.47 22.34
CA LYS A 252 -19.55 -1.92 22.48
C LYS A 252 -19.10 -2.72 21.26
N LEU A 253 -19.00 -2.07 20.11
CA LEU A 253 -18.58 -2.66 18.84
C LEU A 253 -17.07 -2.58 18.63
N LEU A 254 -16.32 -1.91 19.50
CA LEU A 254 -14.87 -1.75 19.40
C LEU A 254 -14.15 -2.68 20.38
N PRO A 255 -12.86 -2.98 20.13
CA PRO A 255 -12.01 -3.68 21.10
C PRO A 255 -12.11 -3.05 22.49
N LYS A 256 -12.02 -3.86 23.54
CA LYS A 256 -12.26 -3.43 24.94
C LYS A 256 -11.38 -2.24 25.37
N GLU A 257 -10.20 -2.12 24.78
CA GLU A 257 -9.24 -1.04 25.02
C GLU A 257 -9.83 0.34 24.65
N PHE A 258 -10.77 0.40 23.71
CA PHE A 258 -11.42 1.64 23.31
C PHE A 258 -12.23 2.31 24.43
N LYS A 259 -12.75 1.53 25.38
CA LYS A 259 -13.42 2.09 26.56
C LYS A 259 -12.46 2.94 27.38
N GLU A 260 -11.22 2.49 27.52
CA GLU A 260 -10.16 3.23 28.21
C GLU A 260 -9.66 4.42 27.37
N ILE A 261 -9.45 4.21 26.06
CA ILE A 261 -8.99 5.25 25.14
C ILE A 261 -9.97 6.45 25.12
N PHE A 262 -11.27 6.20 25.06
CA PHE A 262 -12.28 7.25 25.00
C PHE A 262 -12.61 7.87 26.37
N ASN A 263 -12.29 7.18 27.47
CA ASN A 263 -12.51 7.56 28.88
C ASN A 263 -13.88 8.22 29.16
N ASP A 264 -14.07 8.82 30.33
CA ASP A 264 -15.35 9.46 30.70
C ASP A 264 -15.73 10.65 29.80
N LYS A 265 -14.77 11.23 29.08
CA LYS A 265 -15.01 12.40 28.21
C LYS A 265 -15.61 12.02 26.87
N GLY A 266 -15.45 10.76 26.42
CA GLY A 266 -15.96 10.28 25.14
C GLY A 266 -15.37 10.98 23.92
N VAL A 267 -14.24 11.68 24.05
CA VAL A 267 -13.63 12.47 22.95
C VAL A 267 -12.11 12.36 22.94
N ILE A 268 -11.55 12.15 21.76
CA ILE A 268 -10.11 12.13 21.46
C ILE A 268 -9.78 13.31 20.57
N ASN A 269 -8.77 14.09 20.94
CA ASN A 269 -8.27 15.20 20.13
C ASN A 269 -6.80 14.99 19.76
N VAL A 270 -6.49 15.22 18.49
CA VAL A 270 -5.15 15.14 17.90
C VAL A 270 -4.90 16.41 17.09
N MET A 271 -3.72 16.99 17.21
CA MET A 271 -3.34 18.22 16.52
C MET A 271 -1.94 18.04 15.94
N PHE A 272 -1.78 18.37 14.66
CA PHE A 272 -0.48 18.31 13.97
C PHE A 272 -0.42 19.30 12.81
N ARG A 273 0.78 19.54 12.27
CA ARG A 273 0.96 20.33 11.05
C ARG A 273 0.92 19.41 9.83
N ASN A 274 0.46 19.94 8.69
CA ASN A 274 0.53 19.28 7.38
C ASN A 274 2.00 19.11 6.95
N ILE A 275 2.68 18.13 7.53
CA ILE A 275 4.06 17.76 7.26
C ILE A 275 4.15 16.25 7.42
N TYR A 276 4.89 15.60 6.53
CA TYR A 276 5.13 14.16 6.66
C TYR A 276 5.75 13.81 8.01
N TRP A 277 5.58 12.58 8.47
CA TRP A 277 6.15 12.11 9.73
C TRP A 277 7.68 12.24 9.77
N ASN A 278 8.19 13.05 10.70
CA ASN A 278 9.62 13.32 10.81
C ASN A 278 10.25 12.48 11.94
N ALA A 279 11.21 11.61 11.60
CA ALA A 279 11.93 10.79 12.56
C ALA A 279 12.65 11.63 13.64
N GLU A 280 13.20 12.78 13.28
CA GLU A 280 13.85 13.70 14.24
C GLU A 280 12.84 14.20 15.28
N GLU A 281 11.65 14.58 14.83
CA GLU A 281 10.57 15.04 15.70
C GLU A 281 10.12 13.92 16.65
N ALA A 282 9.95 12.70 16.14
CA ALA A 282 9.59 11.53 16.95
C ALA A 282 10.66 11.21 18.00
N ILE A 283 11.95 11.28 17.64
CA ILE A 283 13.06 11.05 18.58
C ILE A 283 13.09 12.13 19.67
N ASN A 284 12.91 13.39 19.30
CA ASN A 284 12.89 14.51 20.24
C ASN A 284 11.67 14.50 21.16
N ARG A 285 10.55 13.93 20.71
CA ARG A 285 9.33 13.74 21.53
C ARG A 285 9.50 12.63 22.60
N SER A 286 10.45 11.72 22.41
CA SER A 286 10.71 10.58 23.29
C SER A 286 11.10 11.02 24.70
N LYS A 287 10.49 10.41 25.74
CA LYS A 287 10.90 10.61 27.15
C LYS A 287 12.36 10.27 27.40
N ARG A 288 12.84 9.28 26.66
CA ARG A 288 14.24 8.88 26.61
C ARG A 288 14.69 9.05 25.16
N PRO A 289 15.23 10.21 24.75
CA PRO A 289 15.69 10.41 23.38
C PRO A 289 16.90 9.52 23.12
N ARG A 290 16.61 8.29 22.69
CA ARG A 290 17.56 7.25 22.29
C ARG A 290 16.92 6.48 21.14
N PRO A 291 17.49 6.52 19.95
CA PRO A 291 18.89 6.82 19.67
C PRO A 291 19.23 8.31 19.59
N ALA A 292 20.52 8.65 19.70
CA ALA A 292 21.03 9.98 19.38
C ALA A 292 20.98 10.21 17.86
N LEU A 293 20.61 11.43 17.46
CA LEU A 293 20.57 11.84 16.06
C LEU A 293 22.00 12.05 15.52
N ILE A 294 22.27 11.48 14.35
CA ILE A 294 23.46 11.76 13.53
C ILE A 294 22.98 12.53 12.29
N GLY A 295 23.65 13.63 11.95
CA GLY A 295 23.29 14.45 10.80
C GLY A 295 22.82 15.85 11.18
N TYR A 296 22.37 16.62 10.18
CA TYR A 296 22.18 18.08 10.27
C TYR A 296 21.34 18.51 11.50
N PRO A 297 21.78 19.51 12.29
CA PRO A 297 22.87 20.44 12.00
C PRO A 297 24.26 19.96 12.45
N THR A 298 24.43 18.70 12.89
CA THR A 298 25.72 18.21 13.35
C THR A 298 26.67 17.89 12.19
N LYS A 299 27.93 18.32 12.35
CA LYS A 299 29.01 18.52 11.34
C LYS A 299 29.51 17.28 10.57
N THR A 300 28.79 16.18 10.52
CA THR A 300 29.24 14.98 9.79
C THR A 300 28.90 15.16 8.31
N SER A 301 29.91 15.43 7.48
CA SER A 301 29.78 15.54 6.02
C SER A 301 29.31 14.21 5.46
N PHE A 302 28.01 14.10 5.21
CA PHE A 302 27.44 12.89 4.66
C PHE A 302 27.39 12.90 3.14
N PRO A 303 27.58 11.72 2.52
CA PRO A 303 28.34 10.59 3.03
C PRO A 303 29.85 10.89 2.94
N GLY A 304 30.66 10.30 3.81
CA GLY A 304 32.08 10.10 3.51
C GLY A 304 32.23 9.13 2.33
N ASP A 305 33.45 8.96 1.81
CA ASP A 305 33.73 8.06 0.67
C ASP A 305 33.08 6.68 0.86
N GLY A 306 32.09 6.36 0.02
CA GLY A 306 31.41 5.06 0.02
C GLY A 306 30.41 4.81 1.15
N GLY A 307 29.86 5.87 1.77
CA GLY A 307 28.79 5.72 2.77
C GLY A 307 29.27 5.49 4.20
N PHE A 308 30.57 5.59 4.44
CA PHE A 308 31.13 5.56 5.78
C PHE A 308 30.83 6.87 6.51
N ILE A 309 30.22 6.76 7.69
CA ILE A 309 29.86 7.91 8.53
C ILE A 309 30.59 7.95 9.87
N GLY A 310 31.38 6.91 10.17
CA GLY A 310 31.93 6.65 11.49
C GLY A 310 31.38 5.34 12.07
N ASN A 311 31.92 4.90 13.20
CA ASN A 311 31.44 3.71 13.90
C ASN A 311 30.45 4.13 14.98
N TYR A 312 29.18 3.88 14.73
CA TYR A 312 28.08 4.08 15.66
C TYR A 312 27.52 2.73 16.10
N ASN A 313 26.65 2.75 17.09
CA ASN A 313 25.95 1.56 17.56
C ASN A 313 24.44 1.73 17.37
N ALA A 314 23.66 0.71 17.73
CA ALA A 314 22.22 0.68 17.55
C ALA A 314 21.45 1.82 18.27
N ASN A 315 22.13 2.58 19.14
CA ASN A 315 21.63 3.80 19.79
C ASN A 315 21.87 5.07 18.97
N TYR A 316 22.07 4.96 17.65
CA TYR A 316 22.10 6.11 16.75
C TYR A 316 21.09 5.95 15.60
N VAL A 317 20.55 7.08 15.12
CA VAL A 317 19.77 7.17 13.88
C VAL A 317 20.33 8.31 13.06
N TYR A 318 20.57 8.04 11.79
CA TYR A 318 20.99 9.02 10.81
C TYR A 318 19.77 9.54 10.05
N VAL A 319 19.57 10.86 10.02
CA VAL A 319 18.47 11.50 9.27
C VAL A 319 19.03 12.54 8.32
N GLN A 320 18.58 12.52 7.06
CA GLN A 320 19.01 13.48 6.05
C GLN A 320 17.92 13.82 5.06
N ARG A 321 17.91 15.08 4.63
CA ARG A 321 17.11 15.62 3.53
C ARG A 321 18.09 15.99 2.43
N PHE A 322 17.85 15.52 1.21
CA PHE A 322 18.63 15.87 0.03
C PHE A 322 17.71 16.60 -0.95
N THR A 323 18.05 17.83 -1.30
CA THR A 323 17.23 18.65 -2.23
C THR A 323 18.00 19.03 -3.49
N GLU A 324 19.33 18.95 -3.43
CA GLU A 324 20.23 19.30 -4.53
C GLU A 324 20.90 18.07 -5.13
N TRP A 325 21.04 18.06 -6.46
CA TRP A 325 21.72 16.97 -7.19
C TRP A 325 23.15 16.74 -6.67
N SER A 326 23.85 17.82 -6.29
CA SER A 326 25.22 17.76 -5.78
C SER A 326 25.37 16.90 -4.52
N GLU A 327 24.31 16.79 -3.72
CA GLU A 327 24.23 15.96 -2.54
C GLU A 327 23.64 14.58 -2.85
N ILE A 328 22.58 14.53 -3.66
CA ILE A 328 21.93 13.28 -4.08
C ILE A 328 22.93 12.35 -4.77
N GLN A 329 23.76 12.86 -5.67
CA GLN A 329 24.74 12.05 -6.39
C GLN A 329 25.75 11.35 -5.46
N LYS A 330 25.99 11.88 -4.26
CA LYS A 330 26.89 11.25 -3.31
C LYS A 330 26.38 9.90 -2.83
N LEU A 331 25.07 9.64 -2.92
CA LEU A 331 24.49 8.33 -2.62
C LEU A 331 24.97 7.24 -3.58
N ILE A 332 25.37 7.59 -4.80
CA ILE A 332 25.86 6.66 -5.83
C ILE A 332 27.36 6.82 -6.11
N SER A 333 28.08 7.61 -5.29
CA SER A 333 29.51 7.85 -5.44
C SER A 333 30.31 7.02 -4.44
N ASN A 334 30.87 5.90 -4.90
CA ASN A 334 31.88 5.16 -4.14
C ASN A 334 33.03 4.75 -5.08
N PRO A 335 34.24 5.30 -4.87
CA PRO A 335 35.42 4.94 -5.65
C PRO A 335 35.74 3.44 -5.66
N ARG A 336 35.26 2.70 -4.64
CA ARG A 336 35.50 1.27 -4.47
C ARG A 336 34.42 0.37 -5.07
N ALA A 337 33.26 0.92 -5.46
CA ALA A 337 32.19 0.14 -6.07
C ALA A 337 32.60 -0.33 -7.47
N ARG A 338 32.22 -1.58 -7.83
CA ARG A 338 32.43 -2.15 -9.16
C ARG A 338 31.18 -2.93 -9.59
N PRO A 339 30.52 -2.58 -10.71
CA PRO A 339 30.75 -1.39 -11.54
C PRO A 339 30.31 -0.10 -10.81
N GLN A 340 30.94 1.03 -11.15
CA GLN A 340 30.50 2.33 -10.65
C GLN A 340 29.26 2.80 -11.44
N PRO A 341 28.20 3.27 -10.75
CA PRO A 341 27.12 4.00 -11.41
C PRO A 341 27.66 5.27 -12.10
N ASP A 342 27.18 5.59 -13.30
CA ASP A 342 27.46 6.89 -13.93
C ASP A 342 26.47 7.93 -13.38
N PRO A 343 26.92 8.97 -12.65
CA PRO A 343 26.03 10.02 -12.16
C PRO A 343 25.31 10.78 -13.29
N LEU A 344 25.91 10.87 -14.49
CA LEU A 344 25.30 11.57 -15.62
C LEU A 344 24.03 10.88 -16.13
N ASP A 345 23.92 9.55 -15.99
CA ASP A 345 22.73 8.78 -16.36
C ASP A 345 21.47 9.15 -15.58
N TYR A 346 21.67 9.76 -14.40
CA TYR A 346 20.61 10.14 -13.47
C TYR A 346 20.41 11.66 -13.42
N LYS A 347 21.47 12.45 -13.59
CA LYS A 347 21.47 13.90 -13.38
C LYS A 347 20.29 14.63 -14.02
N THR A 348 20.14 14.51 -15.34
CA THR A 348 19.08 15.21 -16.08
C THR A 348 17.69 14.80 -15.61
N PHE A 349 17.49 13.53 -15.24
CA PHE A 349 16.20 13.06 -14.72
C PHE A 349 15.92 13.61 -13.33
N PHE A 350 16.91 13.60 -12.43
CA PHE A 350 16.74 14.05 -11.06
C PHE A 350 16.56 15.56 -10.97
N GLU A 351 17.35 16.36 -11.69
CA GLU A 351 17.18 17.82 -11.73
C GLU A 351 15.78 18.21 -12.23
N LYS A 352 15.29 17.49 -13.25
CA LYS A 352 13.99 17.74 -13.86
C LYS A 352 12.81 17.26 -13.00
N TYR A 353 12.90 16.07 -12.41
CA TYR A 353 11.73 15.39 -11.86
C TYR A 353 11.79 15.13 -10.35
N VAL A 354 12.93 15.21 -9.69
CA VAL A 354 13.04 14.92 -8.25
C VAL A 354 13.09 16.24 -7.49
N ALA A 355 12.17 16.41 -6.53
CA ALA A 355 12.17 17.55 -5.60
C ALA A 355 13.14 17.31 -4.45
N GLY A 356 13.26 16.06 -3.98
CA GLY A 356 14.26 15.68 -3.00
C GLY A 356 14.07 14.26 -2.47
N ILE A 357 14.96 13.87 -1.57
CA ILE A 357 14.99 12.55 -0.93
C ILE A 357 15.05 12.73 0.58
N TYR A 358 14.18 12.03 1.31
CA TYR A 358 14.27 11.87 2.75
C TYR A 358 14.84 10.49 3.09
N LEU A 359 15.95 10.47 3.82
CA LEU A 359 16.68 9.28 4.21
C LEU A 359 16.72 9.16 5.73
N VAL A 360 16.33 8.01 6.25
CA VAL A 360 16.55 7.64 7.65
C VAL A 360 17.26 6.29 7.69
N VAL A 361 18.40 6.22 8.38
CA VAL A 361 19.15 4.97 8.58
C VAL A 361 19.28 4.70 10.08
N GLY A 362 18.94 3.51 10.53
CA GLY A 362 18.94 3.18 11.96
C GLY A 362 18.95 1.67 12.21
N SER A 363 19.08 1.27 13.47
CA SER A 363 18.80 -0.13 13.84
C SER A 363 17.32 -0.45 13.58
N ARG A 364 17.00 -1.73 13.31
CA ARG A 364 15.60 -2.15 13.08
C ARG A 364 14.71 -1.78 14.26
N GLU A 365 15.21 -1.95 15.47
CA GLU A 365 14.51 -1.57 16.71
C GLU A 365 14.27 -0.07 16.79
N ALA A 366 15.27 0.77 16.47
CA ALA A 366 15.11 2.21 16.44
C ALA A 366 14.10 2.66 15.39
N LEU A 367 14.19 2.13 14.15
CA LEU A 367 13.25 2.51 13.10
C LEU A 367 11.83 2.05 13.43
N ARG A 368 11.64 0.82 13.95
CA ARG A 368 10.33 0.36 14.44
C ARG A 368 9.76 1.28 15.51
N LYS A 369 10.60 1.70 16.45
CA LYS A 369 10.20 2.59 17.53
C LYS A 369 9.81 3.98 17.03
N TYR A 370 10.61 4.62 16.17
CA TYR A 370 10.45 6.03 15.83
C TYR A 370 9.69 6.31 14.53
N LEU A 371 9.60 5.30 13.67
CA LEU A 371 8.72 5.30 12.49
C LEU A 371 7.47 4.44 12.74
N LEU A 372 7.20 4.01 13.98
CA LEU A 372 6.01 3.25 14.38
C LEU A 372 5.73 2.01 13.51
N ASP A 373 6.77 1.24 13.21
CA ASP A 373 6.72 0.07 12.32
C ASP A 373 6.04 0.39 10.98
N PHE A 374 6.36 1.57 10.43
CA PHE A 374 5.75 2.11 9.22
C PHE A 374 5.71 1.04 8.13
N PRO A 375 4.53 0.68 7.59
CA PRO A 375 4.38 -0.43 6.65
C PRO A 375 5.14 -0.21 5.34
N ARG A 376 5.50 1.03 5.01
CA ARG A 376 6.08 1.42 3.71
C ARG A 376 7.37 2.20 3.87
N PRO A 377 8.45 1.65 4.44
CA PRO A 377 9.68 2.40 4.72
C PRO A 377 10.34 2.98 3.47
N ARG A 378 9.97 2.51 2.27
CA ARG A 378 10.57 2.98 1.02
C ARG A 378 9.50 3.17 -0.05
N PHE A 379 9.22 4.41 -0.42
CA PHE A 379 8.17 4.73 -1.38
C PHE A 379 8.47 6.03 -2.12
N ILE A 380 7.69 6.27 -3.17
CA ILE A 380 7.76 7.49 -3.97
C ILE A 380 6.59 8.39 -3.59
N ALA A 381 6.84 9.66 -3.32
CA ALA A 381 5.83 10.70 -3.15
C ALA A 381 5.80 11.58 -4.41
N ALA A 382 4.68 12.21 -4.71
CA ALA A 382 4.56 13.12 -5.84
C ALA A 382 3.93 14.45 -5.39
N SER A 383 4.64 15.55 -5.63
CA SER A 383 4.31 16.90 -5.17
C SER A 383 3.95 16.95 -3.68
N GLY A 384 4.70 16.22 -2.85
CA GLY A 384 4.49 16.17 -1.41
C GLY A 384 3.49 15.13 -0.92
N ILE A 385 2.78 14.42 -1.80
CA ILE A 385 1.75 13.45 -1.42
C ILE A 385 2.31 12.03 -1.51
N PRO A 386 2.14 11.16 -0.50
CA PRO A 386 2.49 9.75 -0.61
C PRO A 386 1.78 9.06 -1.79
N SER A 387 2.54 8.35 -2.64
CA SER A 387 1.99 7.56 -3.74
C SER A 387 1.78 6.10 -3.33
N ALA A 388 1.07 5.31 -4.13
CA ALA A 388 0.95 3.86 -3.96
C ALA A 388 2.21 3.07 -4.42
N HIS A 389 3.23 3.76 -4.97
CA HIS A 389 4.44 3.11 -5.47
C HIS A 389 5.49 2.95 -4.38
N ASP A 390 5.74 1.69 -4.02
CA ASP A 390 6.90 1.32 -3.20
C ASP A 390 8.17 1.25 -4.03
N ILE A 391 9.29 1.56 -3.40
CA ILE A 391 10.60 1.36 -3.99
C ILE A 391 10.99 -0.10 -3.77
N GLN A 392 11.16 -0.81 -4.88
CA GLN A 392 11.42 -2.25 -4.87
C GLN A 392 12.73 -2.59 -4.17
N THR A 393 12.71 -3.66 -3.39
CA THR A 393 13.94 -4.25 -2.84
C THR A 393 14.80 -4.75 -4.00
N PRO A 394 16.07 -4.31 -4.09
CA PRO A 394 17.02 -4.85 -5.06
C PRO A 394 17.14 -6.38 -4.97
N THR A 395 17.16 -7.07 -6.12
CA THR A 395 17.25 -8.54 -6.17
C THR A 395 18.65 -9.05 -6.50
N ASP A 396 19.51 -8.19 -7.01
CA ASP A 396 20.82 -8.51 -7.60
C ASP A 396 22.01 -7.97 -6.79
N VAL A 397 21.79 -7.61 -5.51
CA VAL A 397 22.80 -7.00 -4.65
C VAL A 397 22.94 -7.77 -3.32
N GLY A 398 24.18 -7.90 -2.84
CA GLY A 398 24.44 -8.46 -1.52
C GLY A 398 23.96 -7.55 -0.38
N GLY A 399 23.96 -8.05 0.85
CA GLY A 399 23.68 -7.23 2.03
C GLY A 399 22.21 -6.86 2.24
N LEU A 400 21.26 -7.58 1.62
CA LEU A 400 19.81 -7.34 1.77
C LEU A 400 19.33 -7.38 3.23
N GLY A 401 20.06 -8.05 4.14
CA GLY A 401 19.80 -8.00 5.58
C GLY A 401 19.75 -6.57 6.15
N TRP A 402 20.38 -5.60 5.49
CA TRP A 402 20.40 -4.19 5.89
C TRP A 402 19.25 -3.36 5.30
N ILE A 403 18.40 -3.91 4.43
CA ILE A 403 17.33 -3.13 3.79
C ILE A 403 16.32 -2.58 4.81
N ASN A 404 16.06 -3.33 5.87
CA ASN A 404 15.14 -2.95 6.95
C ASN A 404 15.74 -1.94 7.93
N ASN A 405 16.98 -1.50 7.70
CA ASN A 405 17.65 -0.44 8.43
C ASN A 405 17.57 0.90 7.69
N ILE A 406 16.83 0.97 6.58
CA ILE A 406 16.76 2.13 5.70
C ILE A 406 15.29 2.49 5.40
N CYS A 407 14.93 3.73 5.74
CA CYS A 407 13.78 4.44 5.23
C CYS A 407 14.23 5.37 4.09
N PHE A 408 13.58 5.30 2.94
CA PHE A 408 13.99 6.02 1.73
C PHE A 408 12.78 6.54 0.97
N ILE A 409 12.55 7.85 1.04
CA ILE A 409 11.38 8.48 0.40
C ILE A 409 11.89 9.40 -0.70
N VAL A 410 11.44 9.18 -1.94
CA VAL A 410 11.76 10.06 -3.07
C VAL A 410 10.54 10.89 -3.41
N ASN A 411 10.66 12.21 -3.34
CA ASN A 411 9.59 13.12 -3.73
C ASN A 411 9.81 13.63 -5.15
N ILE A 412 8.83 13.43 -6.03
CA ILE A 412 8.91 13.82 -7.44
C ILE A 412 8.01 15.01 -7.77
N LYS A 413 8.40 15.81 -8.76
CA LYS A 413 7.65 16.95 -9.33
C LYS A 413 6.61 16.45 -10.34
N GLN A 414 5.69 15.59 -9.90
CA GLN A 414 4.61 15.06 -10.73
C GLN A 414 3.27 15.03 -9.98
N LYS A 415 2.17 15.00 -10.72
CA LYS A 415 0.83 14.80 -10.19
C LYS A 415 0.49 13.31 -10.15
N LEU A 416 -0.21 12.88 -9.09
CA LEU A 416 -0.76 11.54 -8.99
C LEU A 416 -2.05 11.42 -9.80
N SER A 417 -2.31 10.22 -10.35
CA SER A 417 -3.63 9.90 -10.89
C SER A 417 -4.65 9.69 -9.76
N TYR A 418 -5.91 10.06 -10.04
CA TYR A 418 -7.07 9.99 -9.13
C TYR A 418 -7.20 8.72 -8.35
N GLY A 419 -7.55 8.83 -7.07
CA GLY A 419 -8.06 7.75 -6.21
C GLY A 419 -7.13 6.55 -6.01
N LYS A 420 -6.05 6.46 -6.79
CA LYS A 420 -5.13 5.32 -6.89
C LYS A 420 -3.70 5.71 -6.52
N GLN A 421 -3.47 7.00 -6.22
CA GLN A 421 -2.15 7.52 -5.85
C GLN A 421 -1.03 7.04 -6.80
N THR A 422 -1.32 6.91 -8.11
CA THR A 422 -0.42 6.26 -9.08
C THR A 422 0.37 7.30 -9.87
N ILE A 423 1.63 7.00 -10.16
CA ILE A 423 2.55 7.78 -10.97
C ILE A 423 2.49 7.24 -12.41
N LYS A 424 2.08 8.10 -13.36
CA LYS A 424 1.81 7.69 -14.75
C LYS A 424 3.08 7.41 -15.57
N ASN A 425 4.26 7.84 -15.12
CA ASN A 425 5.51 7.74 -15.89
C ASN A 425 6.33 6.50 -15.48
N PRO A 426 6.24 5.36 -16.19
CA PRO A 426 6.94 4.13 -15.83
C PRO A 426 8.46 4.25 -15.98
N TRP A 427 8.94 5.07 -16.91
CA TRP A 427 10.38 5.31 -17.11
C TRP A 427 10.99 6.03 -15.91
N LEU A 428 10.26 7.00 -15.34
CA LEU A 428 10.68 7.68 -14.11
C LEU A 428 10.73 6.71 -12.93
N LEU A 429 9.71 5.86 -12.76
CA LEU A 429 9.69 4.84 -11.72
C LEU A 429 10.91 3.92 -11.83
N ARG A 430 11.17 3.40 -13.05
CA ARG A 430 12.35 2.57 -13.32
C ARG A 430 13.65 3.27 -12.96
N LYS A 431 13.82 4.54 -13.34
CA LYS A 431 15.03 5.32 -13.02
C LYS A 431 15.21 5.53 -11.52
N ILE A 432 14.14 5.70 -10.76
CA ILE A 432 14.19 5.78 -9.29
C ILE A 432 14.58 4.43 -8.69
N TYR A 433 14.05 3.31 -9.20
CA TYR A 433 14.41 1.98 -8.74
C TYR A 433 15.89 1.65 -9.03
N ASP A 434 16.37 1.96 -10.24
CA ASP A 434 17.76 1.81 -10.63
C ASP A 434 18.68 2.67 -9.74
N PHE A 435 18.30 3.92 -9.48
CA PHE A 435 19.04 4.80 -8.58
C PHE A 435 19.09 4.26 -7.16
N PHE A 436 17.97 3.77 -6.60
CA PHE A 436 17.94 3.21 -5.26
C PHE A 436 18.79 1.93 -5.16
N ARG A 437 18.73 1.03 -6.16
CA ARG A 437 19.60 -0.15 -6.24
C ARG A 437 21.07 0.27 -6.19
N ASP A 438 21.43 1.25 -7.01
CA ASP A 438 22.80 1.76 -7.11
C ASP A 438 23.22 2.46 -5.81
N ALA A 439 22.35 3.25 -5.18
CA ALA A 439 22.63 3.89 -3.90
C ALA A 439 22.80 2.86 -2.78
N PHE A 440 21.96 1.82 -2.79
CA PHE A 440 21.98 0.75 -1.81
C PHE A 440 23.31 -0.01 -1.84
N ARG A 441 23.71 -0.52 -3.02
CA ARG A 441 24.96 -1.28 -3.19
C ARG A 441 26.21 -0.45 -2.94
N THR A 442 26.14 0.86 -3.18
CA THR A 442 27.31 1.74 -3.23
C THR A 442 27.59 2.41 -1.89
N THR A 443 26.54 2.80 -1.16
CA THR A 443 26.64 3.69 0.00
C THR A 443 25.78 3.23 1.16
N LEU A 444 24.49 2.93 0.94
CA LEU A 444 23.54 2.76 2.04
C LEU A 444 23.79 1.49 2.88
N ILE A 445 24.30 0.40 2.28
CA ILE A 445 24.70 -0.80 3.04
C ILE A 445 25.76 -0.43 4.08
N HIS A 446 26.78 0.34 3.68
CA HIS A 446 27.85 0.76 4.58
C HIS A 446 27.37 1.73 5.64
N THR A 447 26.48 2.67 5.28
CA THR A 447 25.84 3.56 6.26
C THR A 447 25.03 2.77 7.29
N ALA A 448 24.27 1.76 6.86
CA ALA A 448 23.52 0.89 7.76
C ALA A 448 24.46 0.07 8.68
N GLN A 449 25.55 -0.48 8.14
CA GLN A 449 26.58 -1.20 8.92
C GLN A 449 27.26 -0.31 9.96
N CYS A 450 27.48 0.96 9.64
CA CYS A 450 28.04 1.94 10.57
C CYS A 450 27.18 2.15 11.80
N ILE A 451 25.86 1.91 11.73
CA ILE A 451 24.91 2.19 12.82
C ILE A 451 24.47 0.90 13.50
N ALA A 452 23.96 -0.05 12.73
CA ALA A 452 23.41 -1.28 13.26
C ALA A 452 24.49 -2.33 13.58
N GLY A 453 25.77 -1.97 13.43
CA GLY A 453 26.92 -2.84 13.59
C GLY A 453 27.13 -3.72 12.37
N LYS A 454 28.07 -4.67 12.46
CA LYS A 454 28.04 -5.82 11.56
C LYS A 454 26.99 -6.77 12.12
N ILE A 455 26.09 -7.31 11.27
CA ILE A 455 25.43 -8.57 11.61
C ILE A 455 26.60 -9.47 11.96
N PRO A 456 26.70 -10.01 13.20
CA PRO A 456 27.79 -10.90 13.53
C PRO A 456 27.79 -11.94 12.42
N GLU A 457 28.87 -11.96 11.63
CA GLU A 457 29.14 -13.11 10.79
C GLU A 457 29.07 -14.26 11.77
N SER A 458 27.99 -15.05 11.68
CA SER A 458 27.87 -16.27 12.47
C SER A 458 29.23 -16.92 12.35
N ALA A 459 29.97 -16.99 13.47
CA ALA A 459 31.39 -17.37 13.49
C ALA A 459 31.54 -18.50 12.50
N PRO A 460 32.38 -18.35 11.44
CA PRO A 460 32.26 -19.07 10.18
C PRO A 460 31.93 -20.47 10.59
N THR A 461 30.63 -20.77 10.51
CA THR A 461 30.27 -22.12 10.76
C THR A 461 31.03 -22.72 9.60
N LEU A 462 31.90 -23.68 9.88
CA LEU A 462 32.11 -24.69 8.89
C LEU A 462 30.69 -25.21 8.66
N VAL A 463 29.95 -24.52 7.79
CA VAL A 463 28.95 -25.07 6.94
C VAL A 463 29.82 -25.91 6.00
N ILE A 464 30.39 -26.99 6.57
CA ILE A 464 29.93 -28.29 6.16
C ILE A 464 28.42 -28.10 6.20
N ALA A 465 27.85 -27.64 5.08
CA ALA A 465 26.44 -27.86 4.85
C ALA A 465 26.30 -29.31 5.26
N PRO A 466 25.45 -29.67 6.22
CA PRO A 466 25.14 -31.06 6.36
C PRO A 466 24.45 -31.40 5.04
N THR A 467 25.24 -31.68 4.00
CA THR A 467 24.88 -32.51 2.88
C THR A 467 24.85 -33.92 3.46
N GLN A 468 23.98 -34.07 4.45
CA GLN A 468 23.30 -35.28 4.85
C GLN A 468 22.44 -35.81 3.70
N ILE A 469 22.74 -35.43 2.44
CA ILE A 469 22.23 -36.03 1.21
C ILE A 469 22.33 -37.56 1.33
N ILE A 470 23.45 -38.08 1.86
CA ILE A 470 23.61 -39.52 2.07
C ILE A 470 22.60 -40.08 3.08
N SER A 471 22.30 -39.36 4.17
CA SER A 471 21.36 -39.79 5.22
C SER A 471 19.90 -39.46 4.92
N ARG A 472 19.59 -38.70 3.85
CA ARG A 472 18.21 -38.52 3.37
C ARG A 472 17.60 -39.87 3.02
N PRO A 473 16.27 -40.04 3.18
CA PRO A 473 15.58 -41.24 2.73
C PRO A 473 15.79 -41.49 1.23
N ASP A 474 15.96 -42.76 0.86
CA ASP A 474 16.05 -43.16 -0.53
C ASP A 474 14.68 -43.10 -1.21
N LEU A 475 14.66 -42.64 -2.45
CA LEU A 475 13.48 -42.60 -3.32
C LEU A 475 13.04 -44.01 -3.76
N ASN A 476 13.99 -44.95 -3.80
CA ASN A 476 13.77 -46.36 -4.15
C ASN A 476 13.11 -46.62 -5.52
N LEU A 477 13.21 -45.67 -6.45
CA LEU A 477 12.78 -45.87 -7.84
C LEU A 477 13.88 -46.60 -8.65
N PRO A 478 13.63 -47.83 -9.14
CA PRO A 478 14.68 -48.64 -9.76
C PRO A 478 15.19 -48.07 -11.09
N PHE A 479 14.34 -47.32 -11.82
CA PHE A 479 14.70 -46.73 -13.10
C PHE A 479 15.27 -45.30 -12.99
N SER A 480 15.10 -44.65 -11.84
CA SER A 480 15.51 -43.25 -11.64
C SER A 480 17.00 -43.16 -11.28
N LYS A 481 17.68 -42.14 -11.80
CA LYS A 481 19.04 -41.77 -11.38
C LYS A 481 19.05 -40.91 -10.13
N ILE A 482 17.93 -40.27 -9.80
CA ILE A 482 17.74 -39.54 -8.54
C ILE A 482 17.52 -40.57 -7.43
N ARG A 483 18.41 -40.58 -6.43
CA ARG A 483 18.42 -41.60 -5.38
C ARG A 483 17.65 -41.21 -4.14
N LYS A 484 17.48 -39.92 -3.88
CA LYS A 484 16.93 -39.39 -2.63
C LYS A 484 15.57 -38.75 -2.84
N ILE A 485 14.75 -38.77 -1.81
CA ILE A 485 13.50 -38.00 -1.76
C ILE A 485 13.83 -36.51 -1.94
N PRO A 486 13.10 -35.77 -2.80
CA PRO A 486 13.35 -34.35 -3.00
C PRO A 486 13.05 -33.55 -1.73
N GLU A 487 14.01 -32.75 -1.28
CA GLU A 487 13.83 -31.75 -0.22
C GLU A 487 13.88 -30.32 -0.76
N GLU A 488 14.32 -30.15 -2.01
CA GLU A 488 14.42 -28.86 -2.69
C GLU A 488 13.58 -28.86 -3.97
N GLU A 489 13.04 -27.70 -4.36
CA GLU A 489 12.19 -27.54 -5.54
C GLU A 489 12.89 -28.03 -6.82
N ILE A 490 14.19 -27.75 -6.97
CA ILE A 490 14.97 -28.18 -8.14
C ILE A 490 15.09 -29.71 -8.25
N GLU A 491 15.11 -30.42 -7.12
CA GLU A 491 15.16 -31.89 -7.09
C GLU A 491 13.80 -32.46 -7.54
N LEU A 492 12.71 -31.85 -7.11
CA LEU A 492 11.35 -32.19 -7.55
C LEU A 492 11.18 -31.96 -9.05
N VAL A 493 11.62 -30.80 -9.57
CA VAL A 493 11.59 -30.48 -11.00
C VAL A 493 12.36 -31.53 -11.79
N ALA A 494 13.59 -31.86 -11.38
CA ALA A 494 14.40 -32.88 -12.05
C ALA A 494 13.72 -34.26 -12.06
N LEU A 495 13.12 -34.66 -10.94
CA LEU A 495 12.39 -35.93 -10.82
C LEU A 495 11.15 -35.97 -11.71
N PHE A 496 10.36 -34.88 -11.74
CA PHE A 496 9.19 -34.77 -12.60
C PHE A 496 9.56 -34.91 -14.09
N PHE A 497 10.60 -34.23 -14.55
CA PHE A 497 11.05 -34.37 -15.95
C PHE A 497 11.68 -35.73 -16.26
N GLU A 498 12.29 -36.41 -15.28
CA GLU A 498 12.71 -37.80 -15.46
C GLU A 498 11.49 -38.74 -15.64
N LEU A 499 10.40 -38.50 -14.92
CA LEU A 499 9.15 -39.26 -15.09
C LEU A 499 8.51 -39.02 -16.46
N ILE A 500 8.49 -37.77 -16.94
CA ILE A 500 8.06 -37.43 -18.32
C ILE A 500 8.94 -38.14 -19.34
N GLY A 501 10.27 -38.01 -19.23
CA GLY A 501 11.22 -38.60 -20.17
C GLY A 501 11.21 -40.13 -20.20
N LYS A 502 10.59 -40.77 -19.20
CA LYS A 502 10.37 -42.22 -19.13
C LYS A 502 8.98 -42.67 -19.55
N GLY A 503 8.08 -41.74 -19.93
CA GLY A 503 6.71 -42.03 -20.34
C GLY A 503 5.79 -42.43 -19.18
N TYR A 504 6.13 -42.07 -17.93
CA TYR A 504 5.21 -42.30 -16.81
C TYR A 504 4.19 -41.17 -16.65
N ILE A 505 4.51 -40.00 -17.21
CA ILE A 505 3.66 -38.81 -17.26
C ILE A 505 3.73 -38.30 -18.70
N GLU A 506 2.61 -38.22 -19.39
CA GLU A 506 2.55 -37.89 -20.82
C GLU A 506 1.64 -36.69 -21.10
N GLU A 507 0.95 -36.20 -20.07
CA GLU A 507 -0.12 -35.20 -20.16
C GLU A 507 0.42 -33.77 -20.30
N TYR A 508 1.73 -33.56 -20.33
CA TYR A 508 2.33 -32.22 -20.27
C TYR A 508 3.41 -32.04 -21.32
N GLU A 509 3.23 -31.02 -22.18
CA GLU A 509 4.24 -30.56 -23.12
C GLU A 509 4.82 -29.24 -22.62
N PHE A 510 6.03 -29.27 -22.06
CA PHE A 510 6.68 -28.07 -21.53
C PHE A 510 7.40 -27.28 -22.62
N TRP A 511 7.14 -25.97 -22.63
CA TRP A 511 7.76 -25.03 -23.56
C TRP A 511 8.89 -24.23 -22.91
N ALA A 512 8.76 -23.92 -21.62
CA ALA A 512 9.80 -23.23 -20.88
C ALA A 512 9.75 -23.56 -19.39
N LEU A 513 10.94 -23.54 -18.78
CA LEU A 513 11.13 -23.36 -17.34
C LEU A 513 11.78 -22.00 -17.12
N SER A 514 11.38 -21.29 -16.08
CA SER A 514 11.86 -19.94 -15.81
C SER A 514 12.24 -19.75 -14.35
N THR A 515 13.40 -19.15 -14.13
CA THR A 515 13.82 -18.63 -12.81
C THR A 515 13.66 -17.12 -12.71
N ARG A 516 13.19 -16.47 -13.79
CA ARG A 516 13.06 -15.01 -13.91
C ARG A 516 11.62 -14.54 -13.89
N GLU A 517 10.69 -15.41 -14.25
CA GLU A 517 9.26 -15.13 -14.23
C GLU A 517 8.67 -15.42 -12.84
N VAL A 518 7.42 -15.03 -12.64
CA VAL A 518 6.72 -15.23 -11.37
C VAL A 518 6.47 -16.71 -11.10
N TYR A 519 6.24 -17.49 -12.16
CA TYR A 519 5.94 -18.93 -12.12
C TYR A 519 7.07 -19.73 -12.76
N ASP A 520 7.20 -21.00 -12.34
CA ASP A 520 8.36 -21.83 -12.65
C ASP A 520 8.35 -22.38 -14.07
N GLY A 521 7.17 -22.49 -14.70
CA GLY A 521 7.07 -23.06 -16.04
C GLY A 521 5.83 -22.68 -16.83
N LYS A 522 5.95 -22.94 -18.14
CA LYS A 522 4.89 -22.81 -19.14
C LYS A 522 4.72 -24.12 -19.90
N ALA A 523 3.51 -24.65 -19.91
CA ALA A 523 3.21 -25.93 -20.55
C ALA A 523 1.86 -25.94 -21.26
N LEU A 524 1.73 -26.84 -22.23
CA LEU A 524 0.45 -27.32 -22.72
C LEU A 524 0.02 -28.51 -21.86
N ILE A 525 -1.23 -28.51 -21.39
CA ILE A 525 -1.79 -29.59 -20.56
C ILE A 525 -2.78 -30.36 -21.43
N HIS A 526 -2.55 -31.66 -21.62
CA HIS A 526 -3.41 -32.56 -22.36
C HIS A 526 -4.48 -33.17 -21.45
N TYR A 527 -5.74 -32.85 -21.74
CA TYR A 527 -6.90 -33.40 -21.03
C TYR A 527 -7.44 -34.62 -21.76
N GLU A 528 -7.94 -35.61 -21.01
CA GLU A 528 -8.45 -36.84 -21.59
C GLU A 528 -9.69 -36.55 -22.46
N GLY A 529 -9.67 -37.02 -23.72
CA GLY A 529 -10.78 -36.81 -24.66
C GLY A 529 -10.88 -35.42 -25.28
N VAL A 530 -9.92 -34.52 -25.02
CA VAL A 530 -9.89 -33.17 -25.60
C VAL A 530 -8.78 -33.07 -26.65
N GLU A 531 -9.16 -32.73 -27.89
CA GLU A 531 -8.19 -32.44 -28.95
C GLU A 531 -7.66 -31.00 -28.76
N ILE A 532 -6.35 -30.86 -28.56
CA ILE A 532 -5.71 -29.57 -28.30
C ILE A 532 -4.94 -29.13 -29.54
N ASN A 533 -5.22 -27.90 -30.00
CA ASN A 533 -4.47 -27.30 -31.09
C ASN A 533 -3.07 -26.89 -30.63
N PRO A 534 -2.06 -26.95 -31.52
CA PRO A 534 -0.73 -26.42 -31.22
C PRO A 534 -0.80 -24.95 -30.77
N PRO A 535 -0.03 -24.54 -29.75
CA PRO A 535 -0.06 -23.17 -29.25
C PRO A 535 0.46 -22.20 -30.31
N HIS A 536 -0.23 -21.06 -30.46
CA HIS A 536 0.14 -20.00 -31.41
C HIS A 536 0.75 -18.78 -30.70
N SER A 537 0.59 -18.69 -29.38
CA SER A 537 1.15 -17.63 -28.53
C SER A 537 1.32 -18.10 -27.09
N ASP A 538 2.09 -17.35 -26.29
CA ASP A 538 2.30 -17.63 -24.85
C ASP A 538 0.99 -17.64 -24.04
N LYS A 539 -0.10 -17.07 -24.56
CA LYS A 539 -1.42 -17.09 -23.92
C LYS A 539 -2.11 -18.45 -24.00
N ASP A 540 -1.68 -19.28 -24.94
CA ASP A 540 -2.17 -20.64 -25.10
C ASP A 540 -1.45 -21.61 -24.14
N LEU A 541 -0.43 -21.13 -23.42
CA LEU A 541 0.36 -21.88 -22.44
C LEU A 541 -0.08 -21.61 -21.01
N HIS A 542 -0.20 -22.70 -20.26
CA HIS A 542 -0.61 -22.74 -18.87
C HIS A 542 0.58 -22.45 -17.94
N ASN A 543 0.33 -21.66 -16.89
CA ASN A 543 1.34 -21.39 -15.86
C ASN A 543 1.41 -22.55 -14.87
N ILE A 544 2.63 -23.03 -14.62
CA ILE A 544 2.93 -24.16 -13.76
C ILE A 544 3.82 -23.71 -12.61
N GLU A 545 3.54 -24.24 -11.42
CA GLU A 545 4.31 -23.98 -10.21
C GLU A 545 4.77 -25.29 -9.57
N PHE A 546 6.03 -25.31 -9.12
CA PHE A 546 6.61 -26.43 -8.38
C PHE A 546 6.84 -26.04 -6.93
N LYS A 547 6.39 -26.88 -6.00
CA LYS A 547 6.73 -26.75 -4.57
C LYS A 547 7.00 -28.10 -3.94
N VAL A 548 7.89 -28.16 -2.97
CA VAL A 548 8.04 -29.41 -2.20
C VAL A 548 6.77 -29.65 -1.38
N HIS A 549 6.24 -28.60 -0.73
CA HIS A 549 5.03 -28.65 0.09
C HIS A 549 3.97 -27.68 -0.42
N LEU A 550 2.69 -28.09 -0.37
CA LEU A 550 1.59 -27.25 -0.81
C LEU A 550 1.41 -26.01 0.07
N SER A 551 1.67 -26.11 1.38
CA SER A 551 1.58 -24.98 2.30
C SER A 551 2.49 -23.81 1.92
N ASP A 552 3.64 -24.07 1.31
CA ASP A 552 4.58 -23.02 0.90
C ASP A 552 4.00 -22.16 -0.22
N LEU A 553 3.25 -22.77 -1.14
CA LEU A 553 2.53 -22.02 -2.18
C LEU A 553 1.40 -21.17 -1.59
N ILE A 554 0.68 -21.72 -0.61
CA ILE A 554 -0.40 -21.01 0.07
C ILE A 554 0.15 -19.75 0.76
N ASN A 555 1.28 -19.85 1.44
CA ASN A 555 1.98 -18.69 2.03
C ASN A 555 2.38 -17.65 0.97
N ASP A 556 2.86 -18.09 -0.21
CA ASP A 556 3.17 -17.18 -1.33
C ASP A 556 1.90 -16.46 -1.84
N PHE A 557 0.72 -17.07 -1.77
CA PHE A 557 -0.54 -16.38 -2.08
C PHE A 557 -0.96 -15.39 -1.01
N GLU A 558 -0.88 -15.76 0.28
CA GLU A 558 -1.29 -14.87 1.39
C GLU A 558 -0.44 -13.62 1.49
N THR A 559 0.85 -13.73 1.15
CA THR A 559 1.78 -12.60 1.11
C THR A 559 1.64 -11.75 -0.16
N GLY A 560 0.75 -12.13 -1.09
CA GLY A 560 0.53 -11.44 -2.35
C GLY A 560 1.68 -11.57 -3.35
N ARG A 561 2.63 -12.50 -3.10
CA ARG A 561 3.76 -12.75 -3.99
C ARG A 561 3.31 -13.44 -5.29
N LYS A 562 2.34 -14.34 -5.19
CA LYS A 562 1.73 -15.07 -6.32
C LYS A 562 0.21 -14.91 -6.29
N ARG A 563 -0.45 -15.17 -7.42
CA ARG A 563 -1.91 -15.12 -7.53
C ARG A 563 -2.45 -16.49 -7.95
N SER A 564 -3.42 -17.00 -7.19
CA SER A 564 -4.13 -18.25 -7.50
C SER A 564 -4.76 -18.22 -8.90
N SER A 565 -5.34 -17.08 -9.30
CA SER A 565 -6.01 -16.88 -10.59
C SER A 565 -5.13 -17.07 -11.82
N ASP A 566 -3.82 -16.95 -11.66
CA ASP A 566 -2.89 -17.00 -12.79
C ASP A 566 -2.34 -18.42 -13.00
N LEU A 567 -2.53 -19.33 -12.05
CA LEU A 567 -1.99 -20.69 -12.08
C LEU A 567 -2.98 -21.69 -12.65
N SER A 568 -2.44 -22.65 -13.40
CA SER A 568 -3.23 -23.68 -14.07
C SER A 568 -2.90 -25.09 -13.57
N LEU A 569 -1.72 -25.29 -12.96
CA LEU A 569 -1.32 -26.56 -12.37
C LEU A 569 -0.31 -26.32 -11.26
N ILE A 570 -0.51 -27.05 -10.16
CA ILE A 570 0.43 -27.11 -9.04
C ILE A 570 1.07 -28.50 -9.06
N ILE A 571 2.39 -28.56 -9.07
CA ILE A 571 3.15 -29.80 -8.96
C ILE A 571 3.85 -29.81 -7.61
N VAL A 572 3.50 -30.79 -6.77
CA VAL A 572 4.08 -30.91 -5.43
C VAL A 572 4.73 -32.25 -5.19
N TRP A 573 5.73 -32.28 -4.31
CA TRP A 573 6.18 -33.55 -3.74
C TRP A 573 5.11 -34.12 -2.81
N GLU A 574 4.61 -33.31 -1.88
CA GLU A 574 3.61 -33.72 -0.90
C GLU A 574 2.50 -32.65 -0.73
N ASP A 575 1.25 -33.11 -0.76
CA ASP A 575 0.11 -32.33 -0.28
C ASP A 575 0.02 -32.45 1.24
N ASP A 576 0.53 -31.44 1.94
CA ASP A 576 0.57 -31.36 3.40
C ASP A 576 -0.53 -30.48 4.01
N PHE A 577 -1.55 -30.11 3.21
CA PHE A 577 -2.58 -29.15 3.61
C PHE A 577 -3.24 -29.51 4.95
N ASP A 578 -3.74 -30.73 5.11
CA ASP A 578 -4.43 -31.16 6.33
C ASP A 578 -3.48 -31.28 7.53
N LYS A 579 -2.17 -31.47 7.29
CA LYS A 579 -1.16 -31.54 8.35
C LYS A 579 -0.85 -30.15 8.89
N VAL A 580 -0.72 -29.16 8.01
CA VAL A 580 -0.40 -27.76 8.36
C VAL A 580 -1.63 -27.01 8.84
N TYR A 581 -2.80 -27.29 8.25
CA TYR A 581 -4.08 -26.63 8.52
C TYR A 581 -5.15 -27.63 9.00
N PRO A 582 -4.96 -28.28 10.17
CA PRO A 582 -5.86 -29.34 10.66
C PRO A 582 -7.29 -28.88 10.95
N THR A 583 -7.50 -27.57 11.14
CA THR A 583 -8.82 -26.96 11.33
C THR A 583 -9.38 -26.32 10.05
N GLY A 584 -8.73 -26.56 8.91
CA GLY A 584 -8.98 -25.87 7.65
C GLY A 584 -8.28 -24.51 7.56
N HIS A 585 -8.14 -24.03 6.32
CA HIS A 585 -7.59 -22.72 6.01
C HIS A 585 -8.69 -21.70 5.69
N ILE A 586 -8.47 -20.43 6.06
CA ILE A 586 -9.49 -19.37 5.93
C ILE A 586 -9.84 -19.05 4.47
N ASN A 587 -8.84 -19.05 3.59
CA ASN A 587 -9.00 -18.63 2.19
C ASN A 587 -9.01 -19.78 1.18
N TYR A 588 -8.53 -20.96 1.58
CA TYR A 588 -8.27 -22.08 0.67
C TYR A 588 -8.79 -23.38 1.24
N GLU A 589 -9.03 -24.35 0.36
CA GLU A 589 -9.30 -25.73 0.73
C GLU A 589 -8.84 -26.69 -0.36
N VAL A 590 -8.42 -27.88 0.04
CA VAL A 590 -8.13 -28.97 -0.91
C VAL A 590 -9.37 -29.83 -1.07
N ILE A 591 -9.81 -29.99 -2.31
CA ILE A 591 -10.97 -30.81 -2.66
C ILE A 591 -10.53 -32.01 -3.50
N SER A 592 -11.25 -33.12 -3.42
CA SER A 592 -11.03 -34.28 -4.29
C SER A 592 -11.46 -33.98 -5.73
N ALA A 593 -10.91 -34.71 -6.69
CA ALA A 593 -11.26 -34.59 -8.11
C ALA A 593 -12.77 -34.77 -8.36
N GLU A 594 -13.42 -35.68 -7.63
CA GLU A 594 -14.87 -35.91 -7.69
C GLU A 594 -15.71 -34.70 -7.23
N ASN A 595 -15.13 -33.84 -6.39
CA ASN A 595 -15.77 -32.63 -5.88
C ASN A 595 -15.30 -31.36 -6.62
N SER A 596 -14.36 -31.50 -7.56
CA SER A 596 -13.86 -30.41 -8.40
C SER A 596 -14.67 -30.34 -9.68
N THR A 597 -15.24 -29.17 -9.96
CA THR A 597 -15.99 -28.95 -11.21
C THR A 597 -15.03 -29.05 -12.39
N LEU A 598 -13.84 -28.47 -12.25
CA LEU A 598 -12.81 -28.47 -13.29
C LEU A 598 -12.35 -29.89 -13.64
N LEU A 599 -11.98 -30.69 -12.64
CA LEU A 599 -11.45 -32.05 -12.88
C LEU A 599 -12.52 -33.06 -13.28
N THR A 600 -13.80 -32.79 -12.98
CA THR A 600 -14.91 -33.59 -13.48
C THR A 600 -15.15 -33.34 -14.97
N GLU A 601 -15.02 -32.10 -15.43
CA GLU A 601 -15.19 -31.74 -16.85
C GLU A 601 -13.94 -32.04 -17.68
N TYR A 602 -12.76 -31.81 -17.11
CA TYR A 602 -11.45 -31.95 -17.75
C TYR A 602 -10.52 -32.82 -16.90
N PRO A 603 -10.71 -34.15 -16.89
CA PRO A 603 -9.86 -35.04 -16.11
C PRO A 603 -8.42 -35.03 -16.62
N ILE A 604 -7.47 -34.93 -15.69
CA ILE A 604 -6.04 -35.05 -15.94
C ILE A 604 -5.54 -36.31 -15.24
N LYS A 605 -4.85 -37.17 -15.98
CA LYS A 605 -4.31 -38.41 -15.42
C LYS A 605 -3.39 -38.09 -14.24
N HIS A 606 -3.42 -38.95 -13.23
CA HIS A 606 -2.65 -38.82 -11.98
C HIS A 606 -3.02 -37.66 -11.04
N VAL A 607 -3.84 -36.70 -11.47
CA VAL A 607 -4.35 -35.62 -10.61
C VAL A 607 -5.61 -36.09 -9.89
N LYS A 608 -5.59 -36.11 -8.55
CA LYS A 608 -6.72 -36.56 -7.72
C LYS A 608 -7.34 -35.47 -6.85
N LYS A 609 -6.75 -34.28 -6.82
CA LYS A 609 -7.12 -33.19 -5.94
C LYS A 609 -6.97 -31.85 -6.66
N ALA A 610 -7.69 -30.84 -6.18
CA ALA A 610 -7.53 -29.46 -6.59
C ALA A 610 -7.48 -28.54 -5.36
N LEU A 611 -6.70 -27.46 -5.45
CA LEU A 611 -6.76 -26.35 -4.50
C LEU A 611 -7.87 -25.41 -4.93
N ARG A 612 -8.86 -25.18 -4.07
CA ARG A 612 -9.95 -24.23 -4.29
C ARG A 612 -9.74 -22.96 -3.48
N ASP A 613 -9.79 -21.82 -4.16
CA ASP A 613 -9.89 -20.51 -3.54
C ASP A 613 -11.35 -20.26 -3.14
N ARG A 614 -11.60 -20.10 -1.84
CA ARG A 614 -12.96 -19.94 -1.29
C ARG A 614 -13.59 -18.60 -1.71
N SER A 615 -12.79 -17.60 -2.02
CA SER A 615 -13.27 -16.25 -2.34
C SER A 615 -13.67 -16.11 -3.80
N THR A 616 -12.90 -16.70 -4.71
CA THR A 616 -13.11 -16.58 -6.16
C THR A 616 -13.80 -17.80 -6.76
N GLY A 617 -13.78 -18.94 -6.06
CA GLY A 617 -14.21 -20.23 -6.59
C GLY A 617 -13.23 -20.85 -7.58
N ASN A 618 -12.05 -20.24 -7.80
CA ASN A 618 -11.04 -20.77 -8.71
C ASN A 618 -10.49 -22.10 -8.19
N GLU A 619 -10.39 -23.10 -9.08
CA GLU A 619 -9.85 -24.44 -8.77
C GLU A 619 -8.55 -24.65 -9.55
N ILE A 620 -7.50 -25.08 -8.86
CA ILE A 620 -6.18 -25.35 -9.46
C ILE A 620 -5.84 -26.83 -9.22
N PRO A 621 -5.69 -27.65 -10.28
CA PRO A 621 -5.28 -29.04 -10.16
C PRO A 621 -3.96 -29.21 -9.41
N ILE A 622 -3.89 -30.23 -8.55
CA ILE A 622 -2.68 -30.60 -7.79
C ILE A 622 -2.18 -31.97 -8.27
N LEU A 623 -0.98 -32.00 -8.83
CA LEU A 623 -0.25 -33.22 -9.15
C LEU A 623 0.75 -33.53 -8.03
N GLU A 624 0.48 -34.58 -7.26
CA GLU A 624 1.34 -35.04 -6.17
C GLU A 624 2.31 -36.14 -6.66
N ILE A 625 3.59 -35.79 -6.85
CA ILE A 625 4.61 -36.67 -7.45
C ILE A 625 4.88 -37.91 -6.60
N LYS A 626 4.84 -37.77 -5.27
CA LYS A 626 4.96 -38.91 -4.34
C LYS A 626 3.89 -39.96 -4.62
N GLN A 627 2.64 -39.55 -4.84
CA GLN A 627 1.55 -40.46 -5.16
C GLN A 627 1.73 -41.11 -6.54
N VAL A 628 2.22 -40.36 -7.55
CA VAL A 628 2.53 -40.92 -8.87
C VAL A 628 3.53 -42.07 -8.75
N ILE A 629 4.59 -41.85 -7.98
CA ILE A 629 5.67 -42.82 -7.74
C ILE A 629 5.16 -44.06 -7.00
N GLU A 630 4.37 -43.87 -5.95
CA GLU A 630 3.72 -44.98 -5.24
C GLU A 630 2.88 -45.85 -6.18
N ASN A 631 2.11 -45.23 -7.08
CA ASN A 631 1.32 -45.96 -8.08
C ASN A 631 2.19 -46.74 -9.07
N ILE A 632 3.31 -46.17 -9.52
CA ILE A 632 4.27 -46.84 -10.42
C ILE A 632 4.94 -48.03 -9.73
N MET A 633 5.28 -47.90 -8.44
CA MET A 633 5.86 -49.01 -7.68
C MET A 633 4.85 -50.13 -7.48
N ASN A 634 3.58 -49.80 -7.18
CA ASN A 634 2.54 -50.79 -6.97
C ASN A 634 2.14 -51.53 -8.26
N SER A 635 2.17 -50.87 -9.43
CA SER A 635 1.80 -51.50 -10.71
C SER A 635 2.83 -52.49 -11.27
N LYS A 636 4.06 -52.52 -10.74
CA LYS A 636 5.11 -53.50 -11.12
C LYS A 636 5.20 -54.73 -10.21
N VAL A 637 4.44 -54.74 -9.11
CA VAL A 637 4.38 -55.86 -8.16
C VAL A 637 3.23 -56.83 -8.50
N GLN A 638 2.33 -56.44 -9.39
CA GLN A 638 1.36 -57.31 -10.07
C GLN A 638 1.93 -57.77 -11.42
#